data_AF-A0A1P8MSA1-F1
#
_entry.id   AF-A0A1P8MSA1-F1
#
_cell.length_a   1.000
_cell.length_b   1.000
_cell.length_c   1.000
_cell.angle_alpha   90.00
_cell.angle_beta   90.00
_cell.angle_gamma   90.00
#
_symmetry.space_group_name_H-M   'P 1'
#
loop_
_entity.id
_entity.type
_entity.pdbx_description
1 polymer ?
#
loop_
_entity_poly.entity_id
_entity_poly.type
_entity_poly.pdbx_seq_one_letter_code
_entity_poly.pdbx_strand_id
1 'polypeptide(L)'
;MRRKATIALHWANFVLLILLVAGGPIPVVAWAFVLTGLGMCGVAMIKGLMNGPGPKLEGALRRAHPWLSRGMYAALGLVAALTAWYMLGGRWGGPALVDLYFYLIAASSLHAIFHLWRHTALGDGALRRITPTALHSIL
;
A
#
# COMPACT_ATOMS: atom_id res chain seq x y z
N MET A 1 15.37 12.14 1.74
CA MET A 1 14.90 11.21 2.80
C MET A 1 13.49 10.68 2.57
N ARG A 2 12.47 11.55 2.36
CA ARG A 2 11.06 11.16 2.16
C ARG A 2 10.83 10.01 1.16
N ARG A 3 11.38 10.11 -0.06
CA ARG A 3 11.24 9.08 -1.10
C ARG A 3 11.72 7.70 -0.65
N LYS A 4 12.90 7.63 -0.03
CA LYS A 4 13.49 6.36 0.45
C LYS A 4 12.59 5.73 1.52
N ALA A 5 12.10 6.54 2.46
CA ALA A 5 11.16 6.07 3.49
C ALA A 5 9.85 5.56 2.88
N THR A 6 9.25 6.28 1.92
CA THR A 6 8.02 5.83 1.24
C THR A 6 8.23 4.51 0.49
N ILE A 7 9.35 4.34 -0.22
CA ILE A 7 9.68 3.08 -0.90
C ILE A 7 9.84 1.96 0.13
N ALA A 8 10.64 2.18 1.18
CA ALA A 8 10.87 1.17 2.21
C ALA A 8 9.57 0.72 2.90
N LEU A 9 8.73 1.68 3.32
CA LEU A 9 7.45 1.40 3.95
C LEU A 9 6.48 0.69 3.00
N HIS A 10 6.43 1.10 1.73
CA HIS A 10 5.58 0.45 0.73
C HIS A 10 5.90 -1.03 0.57
N TRP A 11 7.18 -1.37 0.35
CA TRP A 11 7.60 -2.76 0.17
C TRP A 11 7.55 -3.56 1.48
N ALA A 12 7.87 -2.95 2.62
CA ALA A 12 7.72 -3.60 3.92
C ALA A 12 6.25 -3.99 4.16
N ASN A 13 5.30 -3.06 3.95
CA ASN A 13 3.88 -3.34 4.08
C ASN A 13 3.42 -4.46 3.15
N PHE A 14 3.88 -4.49 1.90
CA PHE A 14 3.53 -5.56 0.95
C PHE A 14 3.99 -6.94 1.44
N VAL A 15 5.27 -7.07 1.85
CA VAL A 15 5.81 -8.35 2.34
C VAL A 15 5.12 -8.77 3.64
N LEU A 16 4.94 -7.84 4.59
CA LEU A 16 4.28 -8.14 5.86
C LEU A 16 2.82 -8.57 5.64
N LEU A 17 2.11 -7.94 4.70
CA LEU A 17 0.75 -8.32 4.36
C LEU A 17 0.68 -9.75 3.80
N ILE A 18 1.62 -10.15 2.94
CA ILE A 18 1.70 -11.53 2.44
C ILE A 18 1.88 -12.52 3.60
N LEU A 19 2.78 -12.21 4.54
CA LEU A 19 3.02 -13.05 5.71
C LEU A 19 1.79 -13.15 6.61
N LEU A 20 1.03 -12.06 6.78
CA LEU A 20 -0.21 -12.05 7.55
C LEU A 20 -1.35 -12.83 6.88
N VAL A 21 -1.44 -12.77 5.55
CA VAL A 21 -2.40 -13.59 4.78
C VAL A 21 -2.07 -15.07 4.94
N ALA A 22 -0.79 -15.44 4.85
CA ALA A 22 -0.36 -16.84 4.92
C ALA A 22 -0.39 -17.42 6.34
N GLY A 23 0.00 -16.64 7.35
CA GLY A 23 0.22 -17.12 8.72
C GLY A 23 -0.77 -16.57 9.76
N GLY A 24 -1.69 -15.69 9.37
CA GLY A 24 -2.56 -14.98 10.31
C GLY A 24 -1.83 -13.90 11.14
N PRO A 25 -2.49 -13.33 12.16
CA PRO A 25 -1.97 -12.20 12.94
C PRO A 25 -0.90 -12.62 13.96
N ILE A 26 0.22 -13.17 13.49
CA ILE A 26 1.38 -13.50 14.34
C ILE A 26 1.89 -12.20 14.99
N PRO A 27 2.04 -12.12 16.34
CA PRO A 27 2.20 -10.84 17.03
C PRO A 27 3.31 -9.93 16.50
N VAL A 28 4.50 -10.49 16.24
CA VAL A 28 5.64 -9.73 15.73
C VAL A 28 5.38 -9.17 14.32
N VAL A 29 4.78 -9.98 13.45
CA VAL A 29 4.45 -9.59 12.07
C VAL A 29 3.32 -8.56 12.07
N ALA A 30 2.30 -8.76 12.91
CA ALA A 30 1.16 -7.87 13.05
C ALA A 30 1.61 -6.49 13.54
N TRP A 31 2.42 -6.41 14.60
CA TRP A 31 2.94 -5.12 15.08
C TRP A 31 3.88 -4.45 14.09
N ALA A 32 4.73 -5.21 13.39
CA ALA A 32 5.55 -4.67 12.32
C ALA A 32 4.66 -4.02 11.24
N PHE A 33 3.61 -4.72 10.79
CA PHE A 33 2.65 -4.21 9.81
C PHE A 33 1.90 -2.98 10.31
N VAL A 34 1.47 -2.96 11.57
CA VAL A 34 0.82 -1.79 12.19
C VAL A 34 1.75 -0.57 12.13
N LEU A 35 2.98 -0.72 12.59
CA LEU A 35 3.95 0.38 12.63
C LEU A 35 4.29 0.89 11.23
N THR A 36 4.52 0.00 10.26
CA THR A 36 4.84 0.39 8.89
C THR A 36 3.63 0.95 8.13
N GLY A 37 2.44 0.41 8.38
CA GLY A 37 1.18 0.83 7.75
C GLY A 37 0.76 2.21 8.23
N LEU A 38 0.67 2.39 9.55
CA LEU A 38 0.35 3.68 10.15
C LEU A 38 1.47 4.70 9.91
N GLY A 39 2.74 4.28 9.94
CA GLY A 39 3.87 5.14 9.59
C GLY A 39 3.78 5.67 8.15
N MET A 40 3.41 4.82 7.20
CA MET A 40 3.20 5.23 5.80
C MET A 40 2.05 6.24 5.67
N CYS A 41 0.92 6.00 6.33
CA CYS A 41 -0.19 6.93 6.37
C CYS A 41 0.19 8.26 7.04
N GLY A 42 0.91 8.23 8.16
CA GLY A 42 1.40 9.44 8.84
C GLY A 42 2.33 10.27 7.95
N VAL A 43 3.26 9.63 7.23
CA VAL A 43 4.11 10.33 6.25
C VAL A 43 3.27 11.01 5.16
N ALA A 44 2.23 10.33 4.65
CA ALA A 44 1.35 10.88 3.63
C ALA A 44 0.47 12.03 4.14
N MET A 45 -0.01 11.97 5.39
CA MET A 45 -0.79 13.06 6.00
C MET A 45 0.07 14.30 6.24
N ILE A 46 1.30 14.14 6.73
CA ILE A 46 2.18 15.25 7.10
C ILE A 46 2.84 15.87 5.87
N LYS A 47 3.32 15.05 4.94
CA LYS A 47 4.14 15.51 3.79
C LYS A 47 3.38 15.49 2.47
N GLY A 48 2.12 15.07 2.49
CA GLY A 48 1.33 14.81 1.29
C GLY A 48 1.68 13.47 0.62
N LEU A 49 0.88 13.15 -0.38
CA LEU A 49 1.02 11.96 -1.21
C LEU A 49 2.14 12.15 -2.27
N MET A 50 3.00 11.15 -2.44
CA MET A 50 4.10 11.17 -3.44
C MET A 50 3.69 10.63 -4.81
N ASN A 51 2.44 10.19 -4.93
CA ASN A 51 1.83 9.62 -6.10
C ASN A 51 1.21 10.73 -6.95
N GLY A 52 1.70 10.86 -8.18
CA GLY A 52 1.15 11.77 -9.19
C GLY A 52 0.69 11.00 -10.43
N PRO A 53 -0.40 11.44 -11.09
CA PRO A 53 -0.74 10.90 -12.40
C PRO A 53 0.47 11.05 -13.33
N GLY A 54 0.72 10.04 -14.15
CA GLY A 54 1.82 10.10 -15.11
C GLY A 54 1.52 11.14 -16.18
N PRO A 55 2.54 11.67 -16.87
CA PRO A 55 2.35 12.67 -17.92
C PRO A 55 1.36 12.20 -18.98
N LYS A 56 1.41 10.90 -19.33
CA LYS A 56 0.60 10.24 -20.36
C LYS A 56 -0.74 9.68 -19.86
N LEU A 57 -1.07 9.83 -18.57
CA LEU A 57 -2.36 9.40 -18.05
C LEU A 57 -3.40 10.50 -18.28
N GLU A 58 -4.46 10.21 -19.01
CA GLU A 58 -5.44 11.23 -19.46
C GLU A 58 -6.88 10.88 -19.06
N GLY A 59 -7.81 11.79 -19.36
CA GLY A 59 -9.25 11.58 -19.22
C GLY A 59 -9.72 11.19 -17.82
N ALA A 60 -10.66 10.25 -17.75
CA ALA A 60 -11.28 9.80 -16.51
C ALA A 60 -10.27 9.15 -15.55
N LEU A 61 -9.30 8.38 -16.06
CA LEU A 61 -8.29 7.72 -15.24
C LEU A 61 -7.36 8.74 -14.55
N ARG A 62 -7.00 9.84 -15.23
CA ARG A 62 -6.23 10.93 -14.62
C ARG A 62 -6.99 11.58 -13.46
N ARG A 63 -8.29 11.81 -13.62
CA ARG A 63 -9.16 12.39 -12.58
C ARG A 63 -9.36 11.44 -11.40
N ALA A 64 -9.47 10.14 -11.66
CA ALA A 64 -9.63 9.12 -10.63
C ALA A 64 -8.34 8.87 -9.82
N HIS A 65 -7.16 9.03 -10.42
CA HIS A 65 -5.86 8.67 -9.82
C HIS A 65 -5.63 9.18 -8.37
N PRO A 66 -5.88 10.46 -8.03
CA PRO A 66 -5.69 10.94 -6.65
C PRO A 66 -6.61 10.22 -5.66
N TRP A 67 -7.86 9.95 -6.06
CA TRP A 67 -8.86 9.29 -5.22
C TRP A 67 -8.54 7.80 -5.04
N LEU A 68 -8.11 7.10 -6.10
CA LEU A 68 -7.65 5.72 -6.02
C LEU A 68 -6.51 5.58 -5.02
N SER A 69 -5.55 6.51 -5.06
CA SER A 69 -4.44 6.49 -4.13
C SER A 69 -4.85 6.80 -2.70
N ARG A 70 -5.73 7.79 -2.49
CA ARG A 70 -6.29 8.08 -1.15
C ARG A 70 -7.07 6.90 -0.60
N GLY A 71 -7.85 6.22 -1.44
CA GLY A 71 -8.56 5.00 -1.10
C GLY A 71 -7.62 3.89 -0.62
N MET A 72 -6.51 3.66 -1.33
CA MET A 72 -5.50 2.68 -0.89
C MET A 72 -4.87 3.02 0.46
N TYR A 73 -4.56 4.30 0.71
CA TYR A 73 -4.03 4.72 2.01
C TYR A 73 -5.08 4.62 3.13
N ALA A 74 -6.35 4.91 2.83
CA ALA A 74 -7.45 4.73 3.77
C ALA A 74 -7.64 3.24 4.11
N ALA A 75 -7.62 2.36 3.11
CA ALA A 75 -7.68 0.92 3.30
C ALA A 75 -6.50 0.40 4.14
N LEU A 76 -5.27 0.78 3.81
CA LEU A 76 -4.08 0.42 4.59
C LEU A 76 -4.20 0.92 6.04
N GLY A 77 -4.58 2.18 6.25
CA GLY A 77 -4.72 2.78 7.57
C GLY A 77 -5.80 2.10 8.41
N LEU A 78 -6.96 1.80 7.80
CA LEU A 78 -8.05 1.10 8.47
C LEU A 78 -7.65 -0.31 8.89
N VAL A 79 -7.07 -1.10 7.98
CA VAL A 79 -6.65 -2.47 8.27
C VAL A 79 -5.55 -2.47 9.34
N ALA A 80 -4.56 -1.59 9.24
CA ALA A 80 -3.53 -1.45 10.27
C ALA A 80 -4.10 -1.05 11.63
N ALA A 81 -5.06 -0.11 11.68
CA ALA A 81 -5.70 0.29 12.93
C ALA A 81 -6.54 -0.83 13.55
N LEU A 82 -7.29 -1.59 12.75
CA LEU A 82 -8.07 -2.74 13.22
C LEU A 82 -7.16 -3.88 13.69
N THR A 83 -6.03 -4.13 13.02
CA THR A 83 -5.00 -5.06 13.51
C THR A 83 -4.47 -4.61 14.87
N ALA A 84 -4.12 -3.32 15.03
CA ALA A 84 -3.64 -2.79 16.31
C ALA A 84 -4.69 -2.96 17.42
N TRP A 85 -5.95 -2.63 17.13
CA TRP A 85 -7.07 -2.80 18.05
C TRP A 85 -7.20 -4.25 18.52
N TYR A 86 -7.18 -5.20 17.58
CA TYR A 86 -7.23 -6.63 17.89
C TYR A 86 -6.02 -7.08 18.74
N MET A 87 -4.81 -6.62 18.40
CA MET A 87 -3.59 -6.94 19.16
C MET A 87 -3.61 -6.40 20.60
N LEU A 88 -4.39 -5.35 20.85
CA LEU A 88 -4.61 -4.78 22.19
C LEU A 88 -5.74 -5.47 22.96
N GLY A 89 -6.29 -6.58 22.44
CA GLY A 89 -7.41 -7.32 23.05
C GLY A 89 -8.78 -6.74 22.69
N GLY A 90 -8.82 -5.76 21.80
CA GLY A 90 -10.04 -5.18 21.27
C GLY A 90 -10.87 -6.20 20.49
N ARG A 91 -12.19 -6.09 20.60
CA ARG A 91 -13.15 -6.86 19.81
C ARG A 91 -13.81 -5.96 18.79
N TRP A 92 -14.07 -6.50 17.60
CA TRP A 92 -14.78 -5.79 16.54
C TRP A 92 -15.80 -6.76 15.93
N GLY A 93 -16.97 -6.24 15.54
CA GLY A 93 -18.12 -7.05 15.14
C GLY A 93 -18.25 -7.33 13.65
N GLY A 94 -17.28 -6.96 12.82
CA GLY A 94 -17.34 -7.22 11.38
C GLY A 94 -16.35 -8.30 10.92
N PRO A 95 -15.93 -8.29 9.63
CA PRO A 95 -15.06 -9.32 9.05
C PRO A 95 -13.84 -9.72 9.88
N ALA A 96 -13.44 -10.99 9.80
CA ALA A 96 -12.23 -11.43 10.47
C ALA A 96 -11.00 -10.69 9.93
N LEU A 97 -9.93 -10.57 10.74
CA LEU A 97 -8.71 -9.89 10.30
C LEU A 97 -8.14 -10.50 9.02
N VAL A 98 -8.21 -11.82 8.88
CA VAL A 98 -7.74 -12.52 7.68
C VAL A 98 -8.50 -12.06 6.43
N ASP A 99 -9.81 -11.85 6.53
CA ASP A 99 -10.63 -11.33 5.43
C ASP A 99 -10.23 -9.90 5.05
N LEU A 100 -9.90 -9.08 6.05
CA LEU A 100 -9.38 -7.72 5.83
C LEU A 100 -8.01 -7.73 5.16
N TYR A 101 -7.15 -8.69 5.49
CA TYR A 101 -5.86 -8.88 4.83
C TYR A 101 -6.05 -9.32 3.38
N PHE A 102 -6.98 -10.26 3.11
CA PHE A 102 -7.34 -10.66 1.76
C PHE A 102 -7.92 -9.50 0.94
N TYR A 103 -8.79 -8.69 1.53
CA TYR A 103 -9.28 -7.47 0.92
C TYR A 103 -8.13 -6.53 0.54
N LEU A 104 -7.21 -6.26 1.47
CA LEU A 104 -6.13 -5.33 1.24
C LEU A 104 -5.13 -5.84 0.19
N ILE A 105 -4.82 -7.14 0.17
CA ILE A 105 -3.91 -7.71 -0.84
C ILE A 105 -4.57 -7.75 -2.22
N ALA A 106 -5.88 -7.98 -2.30
CA ALA A 106 -6.64 -7.91 -3.56
C ALA A 106 -6.63 -6.47 -4.11
N ALA A 107 -6.93 -5.47 -3.27
CA ALA A 107 -6.87 -4.06 -3.65
C ALA A 107 -5.45 -3.64 -4.05
N SER A 108 -4.44 -4.10 -3.31
CA SER A 108 -3.02 -3.83 -3.63
C SER A 108 -2.58 -4.49 -4.94
N SER A 109 -3.10 -5.68 -5.26
CA SER A 109 -2.85 -6.36 -6.53
C SER A 109 -3.43 -5.57 -7.70
N LEU A 110 -4.67 -5.10 -7.60
CA LEU A 110 -5.28 -4.22 -8.62
C LEU A 110 -4.47 -2.93 -8.80
N HIS A 111 -4.03 -2.32 -7.70
CA HIS A 111 -3.15 -1.16 -7.71
C HIS A 111 -1.81 -1.45 -8.44
N ALA A 112 -1.17 -2.59 -8.13
CA ALA A 112 0.07 -3.01 -8.78
C ALA A 112 -0.13 -3.27 -10.28
N ILE A 113 -1.20 -3.96 -10.68
CA ILE A 113 -1.55 -4.21 -12.08
C ILE A 113 -1.75 -2.89 -12.83
N PHE A 114 -2.46 -1.93 -12.24
CA PHE A 114 -2.64 -0.61 -12.85
C PHE A 114 -1.30 0.12 -13.07
N HIS A 115 -0.38 0.04 -12.11
CA HIS A 115 0.94 0.65 -12.25
C HIS A 115 1.84 -0.08 -13.24
N LEU A 116 1.73 -1.41 -13.33
CA LEU A 116 2.42 -2.20 -14.34
C LEU A 116 1.91 -1.85 -15.75
N TRP A 117 0.59 -1.81 -15.96
CA TRP A 117 -0.01 -1.38 -17.23
C TRP A 117 0.44 0.03 -17.62
N ARG A 118 0.47 0.98 -16.68
CA ARG A 118 0.99 2.34 -16.96
C ARG A 118 2.45 2.33 -17.39
N HIS A 119 3.26 1.48 -16.75
CA HIS A 119 4.67 1.35 -17.09
C HIS A 119 4.86 0.72 -18.48
N THR A 120 4.14 -0.35 -18.80
CA THR A 120 4.33 -1.10 -20.06
C THR A 120 3.56 -0.52 -21.24
N ALA A 121 2.28 -0.17 -21.07
CA ALA A 121 1.42 0.29 -22.16
C ALA A 121 1.52 1.80 -22.39
N LEU A 122 1.59 2.62 -21.33
CA LEU A 122 1.76 4.07 -21.49
C LEU A 122 3.23 4.46 -21.57
N GLY A 123 4.15 3.69 -20.96
CA GLY A 123 5.55 4.08 -20.89
C GLY A 123 5.74 5.38 -20.10
N ASP A 124 5.03 5.54 -18.98
CA ASP A 124 5.08 6.74 -18.12
C ASP A 124 6.06 6.59 -16.93
N GLY A 125 6.75 5.45 -16.83
CA GLY A 125 7.71 5.15 -15.78
C GLY A 125 7.10 5.02 -14.38
N ALA A 126 5.78 4.79 -14.26
CA ALA A 126 5.12 4.73 -12.96
C ALA A 126 5.74 3.70 -12.01
N LEU A 127 6.07 2.50 -12.50
CA LEU A 127 6.62 1.43 -11.69
C LEU A 127 8.02 1.78 -11.15
N ARG A 128 8.87 2.37 -11.99
CA ARG A 128 10.23 2.81 -11.61
C ARG A 128 10.26 3.78 -10.43
N ARG A 129 9.19 4.54 -10.19
CA ARG A 129 9.11 5.51 -9.09
C ARG A 129 9.09 4.85 -7.71
N ILE A 130 8.43 3.70 -7.59
CA ILE A 130 8.27 2.96 -6.33
C ILE A 130 9.22 1.76 -6.22
N THR A 131 9.73 1.25 -7.35
CA THR A 131 10.70 0.16 -7.35
C THR A 131 12.09 0.61 -6.87
N PRO A 132 12.78 -0.16 -6.01
CA PRO A 132 14.17 0.10 -5.63
C PRO A 132 15.10 0.19 -6.83
N THR A 133 16.11 1.06 -6.77
CA THR A 133 17.04 1.31 -7.89
C THR A 133 17.79 0.06 -8.34
N ALA A 134 18.06 -0.86 -7.43
CA ALA A 134 18.71 -2.14 -7.72
C ALA A 134 17.92 -3.02 -8.71
N LEU A 135 16.61 -2.79 -8.83
CA LEU A 135 15.73 -3.56 -9.72
C LEU A 135 15.37 -2.78 -11.00
N HIS A 136 16.00 -1.63 -11.27
CA HIS A 136 15.65 -0.83 -12.46
C HIS A 136 16.12 -1.44 -13.77
N SER A 137 17.07 -2.38 -13.76
CA SER A 137 17.58 -3.05 -14.97
C SER A 137 16.59 -4.05 -15.58
N ILE A 138 15.60 -4.49 -14.81
CA ILE A 138 14.57 -5.46 -15.22
C ILE A 138 13.21 -4.79 -15.52
N LEU A 139 13.16 -3.45 -15.51
CA LEU A 139 11.97 -2.63 -15.74
C LEU A 139 12.03 -1.92 -17.08
#